data_AF-A0A7W4CLW3-F1
#
_entry.id   AF-A0A7W4CLW3-F1
#
_cell.length_a   1.000
_cell.length_b   1.000
_cell.length_c   1.000
_cell.angle_alpha   90.00
_cell.angle_beta   90.00
_cell.angle_gamma   90.00
#
_symmetry.space_group_name_H-M   'P 1'
#
loop_
_entity.id
_entity.type
_entity.pdbx_description
1 polymer ?
#
loop_
_entity_poly.entity_id
_entity_poly.type
_entity_poly.pdbx_seq_one_letter_code
_entity_poly.pdbx_strand_id
1 'polypeptide(L)'
;MRDKPRPKSHDSTGGTLKAFQRRGEVIKPAELIEVRGGEKITLAARRIYNQLLSNAFGPEMAAEGREYRIPFAELRGNHTSNDRVTEAILSLMQTVVRVRMSDGSTRNVHLLGPTDIEKFGPGIATVLTYELHPKLLPILRDSRIFARLEMQILRGFGTKYGMALYEIIAKRIGLKHIFYHDFETDELRDYLGVPVGKLGPFAALRRKAIEPAVVEVNALAPFSCRVDVVETKGRKVTKLRLSWWTKTVEERKAQWQAQQDKQRDLFDVDLPEMELWEPS
;
A
#
# COMPACT_ATOMS: atom_id res chain seq x y z
N MET A 1 18.50 -25.33 5.19
CA MET A 1 17.95 -24.47 6.26
C MET A 1 16.46 -24.79 6.39
N ARG A 2 15.98 -25.20 7.57
CA ARG A 2 14.57 -25.57 7.75
C ARG A 2 13.70 -24.32 7.69
N ASP A 3 12.79 -24.29 6.73
CA ASP A 3 11.83 -23.21 6.53
C ASP A 3 10.90 -23.16 7.74
N LYS A 4 11.16 -22.21 8.65
CA LYS A 4 10.33 -22.03 9.85
C LYS A 4 8.95 -21.53 9.39
N PRO A 5 7.83 -22.08 9.90
CA PRO A 5 6.49 -21.66 9.49
C PRO A 5 6.31 -20.16 9.67
N ARG A 6 5.70 -19.50 8.66
CA ARG A 6 5.39 -18.06 8.69
C ARG A 6 4.68 -17.70 10.02
N PRO A 7 5.21 -16.75 10.81
CA PRO A 7 4.46 -16.21 11.94
C PRO A 7 3.19 -15.55 11.41
N LYS A 8 2.06 -15.86 12.05
CA LYS A 8 0.72 -15.42 11.64
C LYS A 8 0.62 -13.90 11.76
N SER A 9 -0.14 -13.25 10.87
CA SER A 9 -0.35 -11.80 10.82
C SER A 9 -1.04 -11.17 12.05
N HIS A 10 -1.35 -11.95 13.09
CA HIS A 10 -2.23 -11.50 14.18
C HIS A 10 -1.73 -11.74 15.60
N ASP A 11 -0.55 -12.35 15.79
CA ASP A 11 -0.02 -12.59 17.14
C ASP A 11 1.34 -11.89 17.32
N SER A 12 1.28 -10.62 17.70
CA SER A 12 2.28 -10.10 18.60
C SER A 12 1.58 -9.76 19.91
N THR A 13 1.71 -10.64 20.90
CA THR A 13 1.37 -10.35 22.30
C THR A 13 2.05 -9.08 22.82
N GLY A 14 3.09 -8.59 22.11
CA GLY A 14 3.80 -7.35 22.36
C GLY A 14 3.35 -6.08 21.61
N GLY A 15 2.32 -6.13 20.76
CA GLY A 15 1.85 -5.01 19.92
C GLY A 15 2.58 -4.87 18.58
N THR A 16 1.94 -4.22 17.59
CA THR A 16 2.38 -4.19 16.18
C THR A 16 3.84 -3.75 16.02
N LEU A 17 4.28 -2.73 16.76
CA LEU A 17 5.63 -2.15 16.64
C LEU A 17 6.76 -3.06 17.19
N LYS A 18 6.41 -4.13 17.91
CA LYS A 18 7.37 -5.15 18.37
C LYS A 18 7.47 -6.34 17.41
N ALA A 19 6.64 -6.38 16.35
CA ALA A 19 6.74 -7.44 15.36
C ALA A 19 8.09 -7.38 14.63
N PHE A 20 8.60 -8.52 14.18
CA PHE A 20 9.83 -8.57 13.39
C PHE A 20 9.49 -8.33 11.91
N GLN A 21 10.00 -7.24 11.33
CA GLN A 21 9.89 -6.94 9.90
C GLN A 21 11.09 -7.53 9.15
N ARG A 22 10.82 -8.34 8.12
CA ARG A 22 11.86 -8.94 7.28
C ARG A 22 12.33 -7.95 6.23
N ARG A 23 13.51 -8.21 5.64
CA ARG A 23 13.98 -7.44 4.49
C ARG A 23 12.97 -7.56 3.34
N GLY A 24 12.61 -6.42 2.76
CA GLY A 24 11.64 -6.35 1.66
C GLY A 24 10.18 -6.49 2.08
N GLU A 25 9.88 -6.40 3.37
CA GLU A 25 8.53 -6.43 3.94
C GLU A 25 8.16 -5.09 4.55
N VAL A 26 6.88 -4.75 4.50
CA VAL A 26 6.28 -3.63 5.23
C VAL A 26 5.27 -4.19 6.22
N ILE A 27 5.48 -3.95 7.51
CA ILE A 27 4.46 -4.18 8.52
C ILE A 27 3.63 -2.90 8.65
N LYS A 28 2.35 -2.99 8.26
CA LYS A 28 1.44 -1.84 8.24
C LYS A 28 0.33 -2.02 9.28
N PRO A 29 0.26 -1.16 10.31
CA PRO A 29 -0.86 -1.12 11.24
C PRO A 29 -2.21 -1.08 10.55
N ALA A 30 -3.18 -1.82 11.07
CA ALA A 30 -4.52 -1.94 10.50
C ALA A 30 -5.27 -0.61 10.41
N GLU A 31 -4.91 0.36 11.25
CA GLU A 31 -5.46 1.71 11.33
C GLU A 31 -4.94 2.62 10.21
N LEU A 32 -3.83 2.24 9.57
CA LEU A 32 -3.30 2.87 8.36
C LEU A 32 -3.81 2.18 7.08
N ILE A 33 -4.58 1.11 7.22
CA ILE A 33 -5.31 0.41 6.16
C ILE A 33 -6.77 0.84 6.28
N GLU A 34 -7.53 0.88 5.18
CA GLU A 34 -8.95 1.29 5.22
C GLU A 34 -9.16 2.71 5.75
N VAL A 35 -8.20 3.60 5.50
CA VAL A 35 -8.32 5.02 5.86
C VAL A 35 -9.21 5.78 4.87
N ARG A 36 -10.12 6.61 5.39
CA ARG A 36 -10.89 7.56 4.57
C ARG A 36 -10.12 8.87 4.40
N GLY A 37 -10.37 9.62 3.32
CA GLY A 37 -9.64 10.87 3.02
C GLY A 37 -8.37 10.67 2.18
N GLY A 38 -8.00 9.42 1.91
CA GLY A 38 -6.84 9.06 1.07
C GLY A 38 -7.15 8.91 -0.43
N GLU A 39 -8.30 9.37 -0.90
CA GLU A 39 -8.75 9.21 -2.28
C GLU A 39 -7.92 9.99 -3.30
N LYS A 40 -7.26 11.09 -2.87
CA LYS A 40 -6.39 11.91 -3.72
C LYS A 40 -4.95 11.39 -3.79
N ILE A 41 -4.58 10.44 -2.93
CA ILE A 41 -3.21 9.90 -2.91
C ILE A 41 -2.98 9.11 -4.20
N THR A 42 -1.93 9.48 -4.93
CA THR A 42 -1.50 8.78 -6.14
C THR A 42 -0.90 7.41 -5.79
N LEU A 43 -0.79 6.52 -6.78
CA LEU A 43 -0.10 5.25 -6.58
C LEU A 43 1.38 5.45 -6.17
N ALA A 44 2.07 6.42 -6.77
CA ALA A 44 3.44 6.77 -6.42
C ALA A 44 3.56 7.22 -4.96
N ALA A 45 2.67 8.10 -4.51
CA ALA A 45 2.62 8.54 -3.12
C ALA A 45 2.31 7.38 -2.15
N ARG A 46 1.41 6.45 -2.50
CA ARG A 46 1.16 5.26 -1.66
C ARG A 46 2.39 4.35 -1.55
N ARG A 47 3.13 4.15 -2.64
CA ARG A 47 4.39 3.37 -2.64
C ARG A 47 5.44 4.03 -1.77
N ILE A 48 5.65 5.33 -1.94
CA ILE A 48 6.57 6.12 -1.10
C ILE A 48 6.15 6.02 0.36
N TYR A 49 4.88 6.22 0.69
CA TYR A 49 4.40 6.09 2.08
C TYR A 49 4.70 4.71 2.67
N ASN A 50 4.47 3.63 1.92
CA ASN A 50 4.81 2.27 2.39
C ASN A 50 6.34 2.08 2.56
N GLN A 51 7.19 2.73 1.76
CA GLN A 51 8.65 2.74 1.97
C GLN A 51 9.05 3.53 3.23
N LEU A 52 8.43 4.69 3.46
CA LEU A 52 8.64 5.47 4.69
C LEU A 52 8.24 4.65 5.92
N LEU A 53 7.06 4.02 5.91
CA LEU A 53 6.63 3.13 7.00
C LEU A 53 7.63 1.98 7.20
N SER A 54 8.10 1.35 6.12
CA SER A 54 9.09 0.27 6.18
C SER A 54 10.40 0.73 6.82
N ASN A 55 10.88 1.93 6.48
CA ASN A 55 12.12 2.50 6.99
C ASN A 55 12.01 2.92 8.46
N ALA A 56 10.88 3.47 8.86
CA ALA A 56 10.63 3.89 10.24
C ALA A 56 10.24 2.73 11.18
N PHE A 57 9.90 1.56 10.64
CA PHE A 57 9.30 0.48 11.41
C PHE A 57 10.22 -0.05 12.52
N GLY A 58 9.68 -0.13 13.73
CA GLY A 58 10.34 -0.69 14.91
C GLY A 58 9.75 -0.13 16.20
N PRO A 59 10.30 -0.51 17.37
CA PRO A 59 9.80 -0.06 18.68
C PRO A 59 9.78 1.47 18.84
N GLU A 60 10.72 2.17 18.19
CA GLU A 60 10.82 3.63 18.23
C GLU A 60 9.94 4.34 17.20
N MET A 61 9.21 3.61 16.34
CA MET A 61 8.36 4.19 15.27
C MET A 61 7.35 5.21 15.80
N ALA A 62 6.87 5.00 17.03
CA ALA A 62 5.89 5.87 17.69
C ALA A 62 6.52 6.74 18.80
N ALA A 63 7.83 6.98 18.76
CA ALA A 63 8.49 7.93 19.65
C ALA A 63 8.22 9.38 19.18
N GLU A 64 7.96 10.27 20.13
CA GLU A 64 7.70 11.68 19.84
C GLU A 64 9.00 12.39 19.44
N GLY A 65 8.91 13.25 18.42
CA GLY A 65 10.07 13.99 17.86
C GLY A 65 11.11 13.08 17.18
N ARG A 66 10.76 11.83 16.86
CA ARG A 66 11.70 10.93 16.19
C ARG A 66 11.73 11.22 14.69
N GLU A 67 12.91 11.66 14.24
CA GLU A 67 13.23 11.78 12.83
C GLU A 67 13.76 10.46 12.24
N TYR A 68 13.40 10.23 10.98
CA TYR A 68 13.91 9.14 10.15
C TYR A 68 14.55 9.72 8.90
N ARG A 69 15.63 9.08 8.45
CA ARG A 69 16.34 9.48 7.24
C ARG A 69 16.25 8.36 6.21
N ILE A 70 16.03 8.72 4.95
CA ILE A 70 16.01 7.77 3.82
C ILE A 70 16.62 8.43 2.57
N PRO A 71 17.53 7.76 1.84
CA PRO A 71 18.06 8.29 0.60
C PRO A 71 16.98 8.44 -0.49
N PHE A 72 17.00 9.55 -1.24
CA PHE A 72 16.11 9.76 -2.39
C PHE A 72 16.26 8.68 -3.47
N ALA A 73 17.46 8.11 -3.62
CA ALA A 73 17.71 6.99 -4.52
C ALA A 73 16.84 5.76 -4.18
N GLU A 74 16.59 5.50 -2.90
CA GLU A 74 15.74 4.40 -2.47
C GLU A 74 14.26 4.68 -2.75
N LEU A 75 13.83 5.93 -2.56
CA LEU A 75 12.47 6.39 -2.84
C LEU A 75 12.11 6.38 -4.32
N ARG A 76 13.04 6.81 -5.17
CA ARG A 76 12.85 6.84 -6.64
C ARG A 76 12.74 5.44 -7.25
N GLY A 77 13.42 4.45 -6.67
CA GLY A 77 13.63 3.17 -7.33
C GLY A 77 14.37 3.35 -8.66
N ASN A 78 13.82 2.79 -9.75
CA ASN A 78 14.46 2.83 -11.07
C ASN A 78 14.17 4.11 -11.87
N HIS A 79 13.45 5.08 -11.30
CA HIS A 79 13.17 6.35 -11.98
C HIS A 79 14.30 7.36 -11.75
N THR A 80 14.57 8.20 -12.76
CA THR A 80 15.65 9.21 -12.70
C THR A 80 15.20 10.55 -12.12
N SER A 81 13.91 10.88 -12.13
CA SER A 81 13.41 12.17 -11.63
C SER A 81 13.12 12.17 -10.13
N ASN A 82 13.74 13.11 -9.41
CA ASN A 82 13.44 13.43 -8.01
C ASN A 82 12.15 14.25 -7.85
N ASP A 83 11.68 14.92 -8.91
CA ASP A 83 10.51 15.81 -8.85
C ASP A 83 9.24 15.03 -8.50
N ARG A 84 9.05 13.86 -9.13
CA ARG A 84 7.93 12.96 -8.82
C ARG A 84 7.92 12.50 -7.37
N VAL A 85 9.10 12.30 -6.77
CA VAL A 85 9.23 11.92 -5.36
C VAL A 85 8.86 13.11 -4.47
N THR A 86 9.36 14.30 -4.80
CA THR A 86 9.03 15.54 -4.07
C THR A 86 7.54 15.85 -4.11
N GLU A 87 6.90 15.77 -5.28
CA GLU A 87 5.45 15.95 -5.44
C GLU A 87 4.65 14.93 -4.62
N ALA A 88 5.10 13.68 -4.60
CA ALA A 88 4.47 12.63 -3.81
C ALA A 88 4.60 12.88 -2.31
N ILE A 89 5.76 13.34 -1.82
CA ILE A 89 5.97 13.72 -0.41
C ILE A 89 5.03 14.87 -0.03
N LEU A 90 4.98 15.93 -0.83
CA LEU A 90 4.07 17.07 -0.59
C LEU A 90 2.61 16.64 -0.58
N SER A 91 2.21 15.74 -1.51
CA SER A 91 0.87 15.17 -1.55
C SER A 91 0.55 14.38 -0.27
N LEU A 92 1.51 13.61 0.27
CA LEU A 92 1.33 12.89 1.54
C LEU A 92 1.16 13.83 2.73
N MET A 93 1.96 14.90 2.81
CA MET A 93 1.83 15.93 3.86
C MET A 93 0.46 16.62 3.81
N GLN A 94 -0.04 16.91 2.61
CA GLN A 94 -1.35 17.56 2.42
C GLN A 94 -2.54 16.62 2.62
N THR A 95 -2.32 15.30 2.66
CA THR A 95 -3.40 14.32 2.79
C THR A 95 -3.83 14.21 4.24
N VAL A 96 -5.06 14.65 4.51
CA VAL A 96 -5.75 14.40 5.78
C VAL A 96 -6.53 13.10 5.68
N VAL A 97 -6.17 12.12 6.49
CA VAL A 97 -6.93 10.89 6.65
C VAL A 97 -7.79 10.92 7.91
N ARG A 98 -8.89 10.18 7.85
CA ARG A 98 -9.83 10.00 8.94
C ARG A 98 -9.72 8.58 9.48
N VAL A 99 -9.26 8.46 10.71
CA VAL A 99 -9.09 7.19 11.43
C VAL A 99 -10.21 7.07 12.46
N ARG A 100 -10.85 5.89 12.50
CA ARG A 100 -11.81 5.55 13.56
C ARG A 100 -11.05 4.97 14.75
N MET A 101 -11.22 5.59 15.91
CA MET A 101 -10.58 5.18 17.15
C MET A 101 -11.39 4.04 17.83
N SER A 102 -10.77 3.32 18.75
CA SER A 102 -11.40 2.21 19.48
C SER A 102 -12.56 2.65 20.38
N ASP A 103 -12.54 3.88 20.87
CA ASP A 103 -13.62 4.51 21.64
C ASP A 103 -14.81 4.98 20.76
N GLY A 104 -14.76 4.72 19.46
CA GLY A 104 -15.78 5.13 18.50
C GLY A 104 -15.63 6.57 17.99
N SER A 105 -14.72 7.36 18.57
CA SER A 105 -14.41 8.70 18.08
C SER A 105 -13.68 8.65 16.74
N THR A 106 -13.62 9.81 16.10
CA THR A 106 -12.95 9.97 14.80
C THR A 106 -11.81 10.97 14.94
N ARG A 107 -10.64 10.62 14.40
CA ARG A 107 -9.48 11.49 14.36
C ARG A 107 -9.11 11.80 12.92
N ASN A 108 -9.07 13.10 12.59
CA ASN A 108 -8.47 13.57 11.36
C ASN A 108 -6.97 13.82 11.60
N VAL A 109 -6.12 13.35 10.71
CA VAL A 109 -4.67 13.40 10.88
C VAL A 109 -3.95 13.39 9.54
N HIS A 110 -2.84 14.10 9.43
CA HIS A 110 -1.98 14.04 8.25
C HIS A 110 -1.19 12.73 8.22
N LEU A 111 -0.99 12.15 7.04
CA LEU A 111 -0.22 10.89 6.91
C LEU A 111 1.27 11.07 7.16
N LEU A 112 1.81 12.25 6.84
CA LEU A 112 3.23 12.58 6.99
C LEU A 112 3.38 13.88 7.78
N GLY A 113 4.33 13.90 8.71
CA GLY A 113 4.69 15.08 9.50
C GLY A 113 5.65 16.01 8.73
N PRO A 114 6.41 16.84 9.46
CA PRO A 114 7.48 17.66 8.88
C PRO A 114 8.49 16.82 8.08
N THR A 115 9.07 17.45 7.07
CA THR A 115 10.09 16.86 6.21
C THR A 115 11.16 17.87 5.84
N ASP A 116 12.42 17.46 5.85
CA ASP A 116 13.56 18.22 5.35
C ASP A 116 14.25 17.45 4.23
N ILE A 117 14.65 18.15 3.17
CA ILE A 117 15.33 17.56 2.02
C ILE A 117 16.74 18.12 1.95
N GLU A 118 17.71 17.26 2.24
CA GLU A 118 19.12 17.58 2.00
C GLU A 118 19.38 17.58 0.50
N LYS A 119 20.19 18.56 0.05
CA LYS A 119 20.55 18.73 -1.36
C LYS A 119 22.06 18.80 -1.51
N PHE A 120 22.58 18.18 -2.56
CA PHE A 120 23.99 18.28 -2.95
C PHE A 120 24.14 19.05 -4.26
N GLY A 121 25.17 19.89 -4.34
CA GLY A 121 25.50 20.65 -5.55
C GLY A 121 24.33 21.49 -6.05
N PRO A 122 23.95 21.43 -7.35
CA PRO A 122 22.94 22.30 -7.96
C PRO A 122 21.49 21.95 -7.55
N GLY A 123 21.27 21.56 -6.29
CA GLY A 123 19.94 21.30 -5.74
C GLY A 123 19.44 19.86 -5.88
N ILE A 124 20.33 18.90 -6.14
CA ILE A 124 19.97 17.48 -6.28
C ILE A 124 19.59 16.94 -4.90
N ALA A 125 18.31 16.58 -4.71
CA ALA A 125 17.84 15.95 -3.47
C ALA A 125 18.56 14.61 -3.23
N THR A 126 19.18 14.48 -2.05
CA THR A 126 19.99 13.31 -1.67
C THR A 126 19.33 12.50 -0.57
N VAL A 127 18.89 13.14 0.51
CA VAL A 127 18.31 12.49 1.69
C VAL A 127 17.04 13.21 2.11
N LEU A 128 15.99 12.43 2.38
CA LEU A 128 14.78 12.89 3.04
C LEU A 128 14.91 12.61 4.53
N THR A 129 14.79 13.64 5.35
CA THR A 129 14.48 13.53 6.78
C THR A 129 12.98 13.74 6.96
N TYR A 130 12.32 12.90 7.74
CA TYR A 130 10.89 12.99 7.97
C TYR A 130 10.48 12.51 9.36
N GLU A 131 9.33 13.00 9.80
CA GLU A 131 8.65 12.53 11.00
C GLU A 131 7.26 11.95 10.68
N LEU A 132 6.81 11.01 11.51
CA LEU A 132 5.39 10.64 11.51
C LEU A 132 4.61 11.68 12.32
N HIS A 133 3.43 12.07 11.82
CA HIS A 133 2.64 13.11 12.45
C HIS A 133 2.32 12.75 13.93
N PRO A 134 2.50 13.66 14.92
CA PRO A 134 2.37 13.33 16.35
C PRO A 134 1.02 12.69 16.73
N LYS A 135 -0.07 13.09 16.07
CA LYS A 135 -1.41 12.50 16.28
C LYS A 135 -1.57 11.06 15.75
N LEU A 136 -0.67 10.56 14.90
CA LEU A 136 -0.59 9.16 14.48
C LEU A 136 0.08 8.28 15.54
N LEU A 137 1.07 8.80 16.27
CA LEU A 137 1.91 7.98 17.15
C LEU A 137 1.10 7.15 18.18
N PRO A 138 0.06 7.70 18.86
CA PRO A 138 -0.77 6.90 19.76
C PRO A 138 -1.51 5.78 19.03
N ILE A 139 -2.00 6.03 17.82
CA ILE A 139 -2.69 5.04 16.99
C ILE A 139 -1.75 3.87 16.65
N LEU A 140 -0.51 4.19 16.26
CA LEU A 140 0.51 3.19 15.91
C LEU A 140 0.95 2.39 17.13
N ARG A 141 1.09 3.06 18.30
CA ARG A 141 1.50 2.44 19.57
C ARG A 141 0.45 1.46 20.09
N ASP A 142 -0.82 1.81 20.00
CA ASP A 142 -1.93 1.00 20.50
C ASP A 142 -2.37 -0.08 19.51
N SER A 143 -1.88 -0.03 18.26
CA SER A 143 -2.20 -0.99 17.21
C SER A 143 -1.78 -2.42 17.60
N ARG A 144 -2.73 -3.35 17.46
CA ARG A 144 -2.53 -4.79 17.70
C ARG A 144 -2.69 -5.64 16.46
N ILE A 145 -3.26 -5.07 15.40
CA ILE A 145 -3.55 -5.76 14.15
C ILE A 145 -2.71 -5.09 13.06
N PHE A 146 -2.05 -5.89 12.24
CA PHE A 146 -1.25 -5.39 11.13
C PHE A 146 -1.36 -6.29 9.90
N ALA A 147 -1.11 -5.72 8.74
CA ALA A 147 -0.85 -6.48 7.52
C ALA A 147 0.65 -6.64 7.32
N ARG A 148 1.03 -7.80 6.78
CA ARG A 148 2.38 -8.07 6.29
C ARG A 148 2.36 -7.94 4.77
N LEU A 149 3.04 -6.93 4.25
CA LEU A 149 3.03 -6.59 2.82
C LEU A 149 4.41 -6.83 2.23
N GLU A 150 4.48 -7.40 1.02
CA GLU A 150 5.76 -7.58 0.32
C GLU A 150 6.04 -6.39 -0.58
N MET A 151 7.20 -5.74 -0.40
CA MET A 151 7.57 -4.52 -1.12
C MET A 151 7.63 -4.74 -2.63
N GLN A 152 8.06 -5.91 -3.08
CA GLN A 152 8.07 -6.26 -4.51
C GLN A 152 6.65 -6.32 -5.09
N ILE A 153 5.69 -6.88 -4.36
CA ILE A 153 4.28 -6.90 -4.76
C ILE A 153 3.70 -5.48 -4.78
N LEU A 154 3.97 -4.66 -3.76
CA LEU A 154 3.54 -3.26 -3.71
C LEU A 154 4.06 -2.44 -4.91
N ARG A 155 5.31 -2.68 -5.32
CA ARG A 155 5.91 -2.03 -6.50
C ARG A 155 5.28 -2.50 -7.82
N GLY A 156 4.79 -3.75 -7.88
CA GLY A 156 4.20 -4.34 -9.09
C GLY A 156 2.81 -3.84 -9.47
N PHE A 157 2.00 -3.37 -8.51
CA PHE A 157 0.65 -2.86 -8.78
C PHE A 157 0.68 -1.65 -9.70
N GLY A 158 -0.03 -1.66 -10.83
CA GLY A 158 -0.20 -0.53 -11.75
C GLY A 158 -1.34 0.41 -11.37
N THR A 159 -2.26 0.00 -10.49
CA THR A 159 -3.35 0.85 -10.01
C THR A 159 -3.33 1.06 -8.49
N LYS A 160 -3.78 2.23 -8.04
CA LYS A 160 -4.01 2.47 -6.59
C LYS A 160 -5.11 1.57 -6.01
N TYR A 161 -6.05 1.13 -6.86
CA TYR A 161 -7.15 0.26 -6.46
C TYR A 161 -6.66 -1.17 -6.15
N GLY A 162 -5.81 -1.73 -7.00
CA GLY A 162 -5.18 -3.04 -6.77
C GLY A 162 -4.34 -3.06 -5.49
N MET A 163 -3.52 -2.02 -5.27
CA MET A 163 -2.76 -1.87 -4.03
C MET A 163 -3.67 -1.77 -2.79
N ALA A 164 -4.74 -0.95 -2.84
CA ALA A 164 -5.68 -0.84 -1.73
C ALA A 164 -6.37 -2.18 -1.44
N LEU A 165 -6.81 -2.89 -2.48
CA LEU A 165 -7.46 -4.21 -2.34
C LEU A 165 -6.50 -5.25 -1.74
N TYR A 166 -5.23 -5.24 -2.17
CA TYR A 166 -4.18 -6.07 -1.59
C TYR A 166 -4.00 -5.81 -0.10
N GLU A 167 -3.91 -4.54 0.32
CA GLU A 167 -3.77 -4.17 1.74
C GLU A 167 -4.97 -4.63 2.58
N ILE A 168 -6.21 -4.46 2.06
CA ILE A 168 -7.45 -4.91 2.72
C ILE A 168 -7.45 -6.43 2.96
N ILE A 169 -7.03 -7.21 1.96
CA ILE A 169 -6.98 -8.68 2.06
C ILE A 169 -5.79 -9.13 2.92
N ALA A 170 -4.62 -8.51 2.77
CA ALA A 170 -3.41 -8.87 3.53
C ALA A 170 -3.61 -8.68 5.04
N LYS A 171 -4.46 -7.73 5.44
CA LYS A 171 -4.92 -7.55 6.83
C LYS A 171 -5.78 -8.70 7.35
N ARG A 172 -6.39 -9.53 6.49
CA ARG A 172 -7.37 -10.58 6.86
C ARG A 172 -6.98 -12.00 6.48
N ILE A 173 -6.05 -12.19 5.54
CA ILE A 173 -5.72 -13.49 4.96
C ILE A 173 -5.21 -14.50 6.01
N GLY A 174 -4.65 -14.02 7.13
CA GLY A 174 -4.20 -14.86 8.23
C GLY A 174 -5.28 -15.27 9.24
N LEU A 175 -6.53 -14.80 9.08
CA LEU A 175 -7.65 -15.16 9.94
C LEU A 175 -8.11 -16.59 9.66
N LYS A 176 -8.41 -17.35 10.72
CA LYS A 176 -8.98 -18.70 10.59
C LYS A 176 -10.47 -18.63 10.32
N HIS A 177 -10.96 -19.48 9.41
CA HIS A 177 -12.38 -19.64 9.09
C HIS A 177 -13.07 -18.39 8.51
N ILE A 178 -12.32 -17.34 8.20
CA ILE A 178 -12.84 -16.11 7.58
C ILE A 178 -12.19 -15.98 6.19
N PHE A 179 -13.02 -16.17 5.17
CA PHE A 179 -12.59 -16.18 3.76
C PHE A 179 -13.30 -15.11 2.92
N TYR A 180 -14.12 -14.28 3.57
CA TYR A 180 -14.82 -13.18 2.91
C TYR A 180 -15.13 -12.06 3.89
N HIS A 181 -15.44 -10.90 3.35
CA HIS A 181 -16.02 -9.77 4.07
C HIS A 181 -17.05 -9.08 3.18
N ASP A 182 -18.22 -8.77 3.74
CA ASP A 182 -19.23 -7.99 3.04
C ASP A 182 -19.07 -6.52 3.40
N PHE A 183 -18.91 -5.68 2.38
CA PHE A 183 -18.86 -4.24 2.50
C PHE A 183 -20.14 -3.61 1.96
N GLU A 184 -20.56 -2.50 2.57
CA GLU A 184 -21.44 -1.57 1.87
C GLU A 184 -20.69 -1.04 0.63
N THR A 185 -21.42 -0.81 -0.47
CA THR A 185 -20.82 -0.42 -1.75
C THR A 185 -20.05 0.89 -1.64
N ASP A 186 -20.60 1.85 -0.89
CA ASP A 186 -19.96 3.15 -0.64
C ASP A 186 -18.74 3.00 0.28
N GLU A 187 -18.75 2.04 1.20
CA GLU A 187 -17.60 1.76 2.07
C GLU A 187 -16.43 1.17 1.30
N LEU A 188 -16.64 0.13 0.48
CA LEU A 188 -15.56 -0.45 -0.33
C LEU A 188 -15.00 0.59 -1.31
N ARG A 189 -15.87 1.41 -1.88
CA ARG A 189 -15.50 2.52 -2.76
C ARG A 189 -14.58 3.52 -2.05
N ASP A 190 -14.89 3.89 -0.82
CA ASP A 190 -14.05 4.78 0.00
C ASP A 190 -12.68 4.14 0.28
N TYR A 191 -12.64 2.86 0.68
CA TYR A 191 -11.38 2.16 0.99
C TYR A 191 -10.50 1.91 -0.24
N LEU A 192 -11.09 1.72 -1.42
CA LEU A 192 -10.36 1.70 -2.69
C LEU A 192 -9.79 3.10 -3.03
N GLY A 193 -10.25 4.16 -2.38
CA GLY A 193 -9.78 5.53 -2.61
C GLY A 193 -10.35 6.13 -3.89
N VAL A 194 -11.60 5.81 -4.23
CA VAL A 194 -12.30 6.44 -5.35
C VAL A 194 -12.71 7.86 -4.96
N PRO A 195 -12.32 8.91 -5.72
CA PRO A 195 -12.66 10.28 -5.36
C PRO A 195 -14.16 10.54 -5.29
N VAL A 196 -14.58 11.41 -4.38
CA VAL A 196 -15.98 11.86 -4.25
C VAL A 196 -16.49 12.34 -5.61
N GLY A 197 -17.69 11.90 -6.00
CA GLY A 197 -18.33 12.25 -7.27
C GLY A 197 -17.77 11.56 -8.52
N LYS A 198 -16.72 10.73 -8.43
CA LYS A 198 -16.21 9.94 -9.58
C LYS A 198 -16.83 8.55 -9.64
N LEU A 199 -16.84 7.86 -10.79
CA LEU A 199 -17.34 6.48 -10.90
C LEU A 199 -18.74 6.27 -10.26
N GLY A 200 -19.68 7.21 -10.44
CA GLY A 200 -20.97 7.19 -9.77
C GLY A 200 -21.80 5.93 -10.06
N PRO A 201 -22.02 5.56 -11.34
CA PRO A 201 -22.68 4.31 -11.67
C PRO A 201 -21.87 3.10 -11.24
N PHE A 202 -22.52 2.08 -10.68
CA PHE A 202 -21.85 0.84 -10.26
C PHE A 202 -21.07 0.17 -11.39
N ALA A 203 -21.59 0.18 -12.62
CA ALA A 203 -20.88 -0.34 -13.78
C ALA A 203 -19.53 0.37 -14.03
N ALA A 204 -19.45 1.68 -13.77
CA ALA A 204 -18.21 2.43 -13.88
C ALA A 204 -17.24 2.11 -12.72
N LEU A 205 -17.75 1.99 -11.49
CA LEU A 205 -16.97 1.55 -10.32
C LEU A 205 -16.36 0.16 -10.57
N ARG A 206 -17.19 -0.78 -11.02
CA ARG A 206 -16.79 -2.16 -11.31
C ARG A 206 -15.67 -2.21 -12.36
N ARG A 207 -15.93 -1.65 -13.56
CA ARG A 207 -15.01 -1.71 -14.70
C ARG A 207 -13.70 -0.95 -14.48
N LYS A 208 -13.74 0.19 -13.78
CA LYS A 208 -12.56 1.08 -13.65
C LYS A 208 -11.77 0.91 -12.36
N ALA A 209 -12.35 0.29 -11.33
CA ALA A 209 -11.68 0.12 -10.04
C ALA A 209 -11.64 -1.33 -9.58
N ILE A 210 -12.81 -1.98 -9.47
CA ILE A 210 -12.89 -3.33 -8.85
C ILE A 210 -12.25 -4.39 -9.74
N GLU A 211 -12.64 -4.48 -11.02
CA GLU A 211 -12.12 -5.50 -11.93
C GLU A 211 -10.60 -5.36 -12.15
N PRO A 212 -10.06 -4.16 -12.44
CA PRO A 212 -8.61 -3.97 -12.50
C PRO A 212 -7.90 -4.36 -11.20
N ALA A 213 -8.47 -4.01 -10.04
CA ALA A 213 -7.87 -4.35 -8.75
C ALA A 213 -7.83 -5.87 -8.52
N VAL A 214 -8.92 -6.58 -8.81
CA VAL A 214 -9.00 -8.04 -8.69
C VAL A 214 -8.01 -8.72 -9.63
N VAL A 215 -7.91 -8.26 -10.88
CA VAL A 215 -6.94 -8.79 -11.86
C VAL A 215 -5.51 -8.62 -11.35
N GLU A 216 -5.13 -7.42 -10.90
CA GLU A 216 -3.77 -7.18 -10.39
C GLU A 216 -3.45 -8.00 -9.13
N VAL A 217 -4.39 -8.08 -8.18
CA VAL A 217 -4.19 -8.88 -6.96
C VAL A 217 -4.02 -10.35 -7.32
N ASN A 218 -4.87 -10.88 -8.21
CA ASN A 218 -4.77 -12.29 -8.63
C ASN A 218 -3.49 -12.57 -9.43
N ALA A 219 -2.94 -11.59 -10.14
CA ALA A 219 -1.68 -11.74 -10.85
C ALA A 219 -0.46 -11.68 -9.91
N LEU A 220 -0.47 -10.81 -8.89
CA LEU A 220 0.74 -10.47 -8.14
C LEU A 220 0.78 -11.02 -6.72
N ALA A 221 -0.34 -11.10 -6.01
CA ALA A 221 -0.40 -11.44 -4.59
C ALA A 221 -0.30 -12.95 -4.34
N PRO A 222 0.17 -13.41 -3.16
CA PRO A 222 0.27 -14.84 -2.81
C PRO A 222 -1.09 -15.51 -2.52
N PHE A 223 -2.18 -14.81 -2.77
CA PHE A 223 -3.56 -15.24 -2.61
C PHE A 223 -4.38 -14.79 -3.81
N SER A 224 -5.53 -15.42 -4.01
CA SER A 224 -6.51 -14.99 -5.02
C SER A 224 -7.72 -14.39 -4.33
N CYS A 225 -8.46 -13.57 -5.07
CA CYS A 225 -9.65 -12.90 -4.60
C CYS A 225 -10.69 -12.72 -5.71
N ARG A 226 -11.92 -12.41 -5.30
CA ARG A 226 -13.00 -11.97 -6.18
C ARG A 226 -13.93 -11.02 -5.42
N VAL A 227 -14.68 -10.22 -6.17
CA VAL A 227 -15.71 -9.34 -5.64
C VAL A 227 -17.04 -9.64 -6.30
N ASP A 228 -18.05 -9.98 -5.51
CA ASP A 228 -19.39 -10.35 -5.97
C ASP A 228 -20.44 -9.38 -5.44
N VAL A 229 -21.52 -9.20 -6.20
CA VAL A 229 -22.71 -8.51 -5.73
C VAL A 229 -23.52 -9.47 -4.87
N VAL A 230 -23.84 -9.08 -3.63
CA VAL A 230 -24.62 -9.92 -2.71
C VAL A 230 -25.95 -9.29 -2.30
N GLU A 231 -26.12 -7.99 -2.46
CA GLU A 231 -27.40 -7.32 -2.21
C GLU A 231 -27.63 -6.18 -3.21
N THR A 232 -28.87 -6.08 -3.67
CA THR A 232 -29.39 -4.95 -4.45
C THR A 232 -30.68 -4.43 -3.83
N LYS A 233 -30.87 -3.11 -3.89
CA LYS A 233 -32.14 -2.43 -3.57
C LYS A 233 -32.65 -1.77 -4.86
N GLY A 234 -33.60 -2.44 -5.51
CA GLY A 234 -34.00 -2.11 -6.88
C GLY A 234 -32.82 -2.23 -7.84
N ARG A 235 -32.48 -1.14 -8.53
CA ARG A 235 -31.31 -1.08 -9.44
C ARG A 235 -29.99 -0.72 -8.75
N LYS A 236 -30.03 -0.31 -7.47
CA LYS A 236 -28.84 0.09 -6.72
C LYS A 236 -28.18 -1.15 -6.12
N VAL A 237 -26.90 -1.37 -6.43
CA VAL A 237 -26.07 -2.34 -5.70
C VAL A 237 -25.74 -1.75 -4.33
N THR A 238 -26.08 -2.45 -3.26
CA THR A 238 -25.88 -1.95 -1.89
C THR A 238 -24.75 -2.68 -1.20
N LYS A 239 -24.58 -3.98 -1.44
CA LYS A 239 -23.57 -4.78 -0.74
C LYS A 239 -22.72 -5.61 -1.68
N LEU A 240 -21.41 -5.59 -1.41
CA LEU A 240 -20.39 -6.31 -2.16
C LEU A 240 -19.66 -7.27 -1.23
N ARG A 241 -19.44 -8.50 -1.69
CA ARG A 241 -18.64 -9.50 -0.98
C ARG A 241 -17.26 -9.58 -1.58
N LEU A 242 -16.24 -9.26 -0.80
CA LEU A 242 -14.85 -9.56 -1.12
C LEU A 242 -14.51 -10.93 -0.56
N SER A 243 -14.21 -11.91 -1.42
CA SER A 243 -13.76 -13.24 -1.02
C SER A 243 -12.28 -13.45 -1.34
N TRP A 244 -11.55 -14.22 -0.53
CA TRP A 244 -10.15 -14.56 -0.74
C TRP A 244 -9.83 -16.02 -0.39
N TRP A 245 -8.83 -16.60 -1.06
CA TRP A 245 -8.39 -17.97 -0.83
C TRP A 245 -6.89 -18.15 -1.10
N THR A 246 -6.34 -19.25 -0.60
CA THR A 246 -4.97 -19.66 -0.92
C THR A 246 -4.93 -20.17 -2.35
N LYS A 247 -3.95 -19.70 -3.13
CA LYS A 247 -3.81 -20.09 -4.54
C LYS A 247 -3.66 -21.59 -4.73
N THR A 248 -4.33 -22.12 -5.75
CA THR A 248 -4.08 -23.47 -6.28
C THR A 248 -2.68 -23.55 -6.90
N VAL A 249 -2.24 -24.76 -7.27
CA VAL A 249 -0.95 -24.95 -7.94
C VAL A 249 -0.89 -24.18 -9.26
N GLU A 250 -1.96 -24.17 -10.04
CA GLU A 250 -2.06 -23.47 -11.32
C GLU A 250 -2.01 -21.95 -11.13
N GLU A 251 -2.78 -21.44 -10.17
CA GLU A 251 -2.78 -20.01 -9.86
C GLU A 251 -1.41 -19.53 -9.36
N ARG A 252 -0.66 -20.37 -8.65
CA ARG A 252 0.72 -20.05 -8.23
C ARG A 252 1.69 -20.01 -9.42
N LYS A 253 1.54 -20.92 -10.40
CA LYS A 253 2.36 -20.89 -11.63
C LYS A 253 2.09 -19.60 -12.42
N ALA A 254 0.82 -19.24 -12.59
CA ALA A 254 0.43 -18.00 -13.26
C ALA A 254 0.95 -16.76 -12.52
N GLN A 255 0.87 -16.75 -11.19
CA GLN A 255 1.43 -15.67 -10.37
C GLN A 255 2.94 -15.53 -10.57
N TRP A 256 3.68 -16.64 -10.55
CA TRP A 256 5.13 -16.64 -10.76
C TRP A 256 5.51 -16.04 -12.11
N GLN A 257 4.82 -16.46 -13.18
CA GLN A 257 5.02 -15.89 -14.53
C GLN A 257 4.72 -14.40 -14.55
N ALA A 258 3.57 -13.97 -14.02
CA ALA A 258 3.21 -12.56 -13.98
C ALA A 258 4.19 -11.69 -13.18
N GLN A 259 4.75 -12.22 -12.08
CA GLN A 259 5.79 -11.53 -11.31
C GLN A 259 7.10 -11.42 -12.08
N GLN A 260 7.48 -12.45 -12.83
CA GLN A 260 8.67 -12.40 -13.69
C GLN A 260 8.51 -11.38 -14.81
N ASP A 261 7.37 -11.38 -15.51
CA ASP A 261 7.08 -10.41 -16.56
C ASP A 261 7.11 -8.98 -16.01
N LYS A 262 6.48 -8.75 -14.86
CA LYS A 262 6.53 -7.44 -14.20
C LYS A 262 7.90 -7.04 -13.70
N GLN A 263 8.72 -7.99 -13.24
CA GLN A 263 10.10 -7.69 -12.87
C GLN A 263 10.91 -7.34 -14.11
N ARG A 264 10.77 -8.08 -15.21
CA ARG A 264 11.43 -7.76 -16.48
C ARG A 264 11.05 -6.35 -16.95
N ASP A 265 9.77 -6.01 -16.98
CA ASP A 265 9.30 -4.65 -17.34
C ASP A 265 9.85 -3.54 -16.43
N LEU A 266 10.21 -3.85 -15.17
CA LEU A 266 10.82 -2.89 -14.25
C LEU A 266 12.32 -2.69 -14.50
N PHE A 267 12.99 -3.63 -15.17
CA PHE A 267 14.43 -3.61 -15.46
C PHE A 267 14.77 -3.34 -16.94
N ASP A 268 13.88 -3.65 -17.88
CA ASP A 268 13.91 -3.18 -19.28
C ASP A 268 13.21 -1.82 -19.37
N VAL A 269 13.90 -0.77 -18.91
CA VAL A 269 13.64 0.58 -19.43
C VAL A 269 14.56 0.68 -20.63
N ASP A 270 14.01 0.71 -21.85
CA ASP A 270 14.75 0.87 -23.12
C ASP A 270 15.98 1.74 -22.89
N LEU A 271 17.15 1.12 -22.86
CA LEU A 271 18.40 1.84 -23.00
C LEU A 271 18.32 2.44 -24.39
N PRO A 272 18.35 3.78 -24.57
CA PRO A 272 18.51 4.32 -25.90
C PRO A 272 19.75 3.65 -26.48
N GLU A 273 19.61 3.03 -27.67
CA GLU A 273 20.74 2.51 -28.43
C GLU A 273 21.82 3.59 -28.39
N MET A 274 22.90 3.32 -27.67
CA MET A 274 24.09 4.14 -27.83
C MET A 274 24.51 3.90 -29.27
N GLU A 275 24.22 4.85 -30.16
CA GLU A 275 24.93 4.96 -31.42
C GLU A 275 26.42 4.93 -31.07
N LEU A 276 27.04 3.79 -31.36
CA LEU A 276 28.48 3.61 -31.27
C LEU A 276 29.08 4.62 -32.24
N TRP A 277 29.61 5.71 -31.69
CA TRP A 277 30.34 6.71 -32.45
C TRP A 277 31.54 6.02 -33.12
N GLU A 278 31.46 5.83 -34.43
CA GLU A 278 32.60 5.39 -35.24
C GLU A 278 33.58 6.57 -35.41
N PRO A 279 34.85 6.42 -34.99
CA PRO A 279 35.82 7.48 -35.13
C PRO A 279 36.24 7.62 -36.61
N SER A 280 36.18 8.86 -37.11
CA SER A 280 36.70 9.27 -38.42
C SER A 280 38.22 9.44 -38.41
#